data_AF-C3X9X9-F1
#
_entry.id   AF-C3X9X9-F1
#
_cell.length_a   1.000
_cell.length_b   1.000
_cell.length_c   1.000
_cell.angle_alpha   90.00
_cell.angle_beta   90.00
_cell.angle_gamma   90.00
#
_symmetry.space_group_name_H-M   'P 1'
#
loop_
_entity.id
_entity.type
_entity.pdbx_description
1 polymer ?
#
loop_
_entity_poly.entity_id
_entity_poly.type
_entity_poly.pdbx_seq_one_letter_code
_entity_poly.pdbx_strand_id
1 'polypeptide(L)'
;MPRLKKKGASNLDTLPNVVMVEPSNAELVSVKKHARTTRNAKNKRRTQKDPIELSPDQQELVNIKNSLGLRHQDYAILLGIGLPRLSSYTYGRTASVPADVMKTARQLLAENAEATRLLKEKFNRPMSEILQEWENKLGTTSDAELAGLIGVVTMTINRWRKNETKPDLSALNRYDRIVNLVVNNIKQLVLR
;
A
#
# COMPACT_ATOMS: atom_id res chain seq x y z
N MET A 1 34.17 -9.19 61.92
CA MET A 1 34.48 -10.57 61.44
C MET A 1 33.74 -11.57 62.33
N PRO A 2 33.36 -12.78 61.89
CA PRO A 2 32.83 -13.26 60.60
C PRO A 2 31.27 -13.40 60.67
N ARG A 3 30.40 -13.73 59.69
CA ARG A 3 30.41 -14.24 58.29
C ARG A 3 29.84 -15.67 58.12
N LEU A 4 28.57 -15.81 57.70
CA LEU A 4 27.88 -16.93 56.96
C LEU A 4 26.43 -16.42 56.65
N LYS A 5 25.77 -16.40 55.46
CA LYS A 5 25.69 -17.21 54.21
C LYS A 5 24.99 -18.57 54.39
N LYS A 6 24.10 -19.10 53.50
CA LYS A 6 23.28 -18.67 52.30
C LYS A 6 22.27 -19.86 52.04
N LYS A 7 21.23 -19.91 51.17
CA LYS A 7 20.45 -19.02 50.24
C LYS A 7 19.11 -19.77 49.93
N GLY A 8 17.97 -19.08 49.76
CA GLY A 8 16.68 -19.69 49.38
C GLY A 8 15.75 -18.73 48.62
N ALA A 9 14.91 -19.26 47.73
CA ALA A 9 14.15 -18.55 46.68
C ALA A 9 13.21 -17.40 47.12
N SER A 10 13.09 -16.38 46.26
CA SER A 10 12.06 -15.34 46.28
C SER A 10 11.14 -15.50 45.08
N ASN A 11 9.87 -15.86 45.30
CA ASN A 11 8.77 -15.82 44.33
C ASN A 11 7.66 -14.94 44.97
N LEU A 12 7.17 -13.88 44.34
CA LEU A 12 6.36 -13.76 43.12
C LEU A 12 4.85 -13.77 43.45
N ASP A 13 4.21 -12.65 43.11
CA ASP A 13 2.77 -12.38 42.94
C ASP A 13 1.76 -12.85 43.99
N THR A 14 1.22 -11.90 44.75
CA THR A 14 -0.04 -12.03 45.49
C THR A 14 -1.15 -11.27 44.75
N LEU A 15 -1.92 -11.96 43.92
CA LEU A 15 -3.20 -11.48 43.37
C LEU A 15 -4.34 -12.42 43.81
N PRO A 16 -5.58 -11.92 44.01
CA PRO A 16 -6.63 -12.65 44.68
C PRO A 16 -7.21 -13.82 43.85
N ASN A 17 -7.68 -14.82 44.58
CA ASN A 17 -8.07 -16.13 44.06
C ASN A 17 -9.36 -16.09 43.21
N VAL A 18 -9.34 -16.68 42.02
CA VAL A 18 -10.55 -16.88 41.19
C VAL A 18 -11.14 -18.25 41.51
N VAL A 19 -12.32 -18.26 42.12
CA VAL A 19 -13.03 -19.51 42.44
C VAL A 19 -13.78 -20.02 41.20
N MET A 20 -13.44 -21.22 40.77
CA MET A 20 -14.14 -21.96 39.71
C MET A 20 -15.47 -22.52 40.24
N VAL A 21 -16.50 -22.57 39.38
CA VAL A 21 -17.78 -23.23 39.66
C VAL A 21 -17.98 -24.33 38.61
N GLU A 22 -18.19 -25.56 39.08
CA GLU A 22 -18.40 -26.73 38.21
C GLU A 22 -19.88 -26.89 37.79
N PRO A 23 -20.17 -27.48 36.62
CA PRO A 23 -21.53 -27.63 36.12
C PRO A 23 -22.21 -28.93 36.61
N SER A 24 -23.47 -28.82 37.03
CA SER A 24 -24.36 -29.96 37.29
C SER A 24 -25.53 -29.97 36.28
N ASN A 25 -26.15 -31.16 36.09
CA ASN A 25 -26.96 -31.43 34.91
C ASN A 25 -28.42 -30.94 34.98
N ALA A 26 -28.83 -30.30 33.87
CA ALA A 26 -30.11 -30.39 33.17
C ALA A 26 -31.43 -30.64 33.95
N GLU A 27 -32.36 -29.69 33.77
CA GLU A 27 -33.78 -30.03 33.57
C GLU A 27 -34.36 -29.24 32.37
N LEU A 28 -35.43 -29.75 31.75
CA LEU A 28 -35.80 -29.41 30.37
C LEU A 28 -36.89 -28.32 30.27
N VAL A 29 -36.56 -27.15 29.72
CA VAL A 29 -37.53 -26.12 29.34
C VAL A 29 -37.62 -25.97 27.81
N SER A 30 -38.80 -26.25 27.24
CA SER A 30 -39.00 -26.38 25.80
C SER A 30 -39.13 -25.03 25.07
N VAL A 31 -38.03 -24.52 24.51
CA VAL A 31 -38.03 -23.31 23.68
C VAL A 31 -38.52 -23.63 22.26
N LYS A 32 -39.78 -23.25 21.95
CA LYS A 32 -40.39 -23.40 20.61
C LYS A 32 -39.63 -22.58 19.56
N LYS A 33 -38.74 -23.24 18.80
CA LYS A 33 -37.96 -22.67 17.69
C LYS A 33 -38.86 -22.10 16.59
N HIS A 34 -39.13 -20.79 16.65
CA HIS A 34 -39.81 -20.09 15.56
C HIS A 34 -38.82 -19.87 14.41
N ALA A 35 -38.87 -20.75 13.41
CA ALA A 35 -38.07 -20.65 12.20
C ALA A 35 -38.47 -19.41 11.37
N ARG A 36 -37.83 -18.27 11.61
CA ARG A 36 -37.89 -17.12 10.71
C ARG A 36 -37.16 -17.45 9.41
N THR A 37 -37.91 -17.95 8.44
CA THR A 37 -37.44 -18.14 7.06
C THR A 37 -37.05 -16.80 6.45
N THR A 38 -35.79 -16.42 6.62
CA THR A 38 -35.17 -15.34 5.86
C THR A 38 -35.21 -15.73 4.39
N ARG A 39 -35.99 -14.99 3.59
CA ARG A 39 -36.09 -15.24 2.14
C ARG A 39 -34.68 -15.23 1.56
N ASN A 40 -34.29 -16.31 0.91
CA ASN A 40 -33.01 -16.44 0.22
C ASN A 40 -32.94 -15.36 -0.87
N ALA A 41 -32.30 -14.22 -0.55
CA ALA A 41 -32.01 -13.17 -1.50
C ALA A 41 -31.04 -13.77 -2.52
N LYS A 42 -31.57 -14.18 -3.69
CA LYS A 42 -30.83 -14.90 -4.72
C LYS A 42 -29.52 -14.20 -4.96
N ASN A 43 -28.42 -14.82 -4.52
CA ASN A 43 -27.10 -14.22 -4.52
C ASN A 43 -26.62 -14.16 -5.97
N LYS A 44 -27.08 -13.11 -6.68
CA LYS A 44 -26.92 -12.93 -8.12
C LYS A 44 -25.46 -12.63 -8.38
N ARG A 45 -24.67 -13.71 -8.48
CA ARG A 45 -23.30 -13.72 -9.00
C ARG A 45 -23.29 -12.75 -10.17
N ARG A 46 -22.60 -11.62 -10.02
CA ARG A 46 -22.38 -10.71 -11.14
C ARG A 46 -21.64 -11.54 -12.17
N THR A 47 -22.30 -11.85 -13.28
CA THR A 47 -21.61 -12.35 -14.47
C THR A 47 -20.44 -11.41 -14.73
N GLN A 48 -19.30 -11.98 -15.11
CA GLN A 48 -18.16 -11.16 -15.53
C GLN A 48 -18.67 -10.32 -16.70
N LYS A 49 -18.87 -9.02 -16.44
CA LYS A 49 -19.38 -8.10 -17.45
C LYS A 49 -18.25 -7.92 -18.46
N ASP A 50 -18.58 -8.00 -19.73
CA ASP A 50 -17.63 -7.88 -20.83
C ASP A 50 -16.78 -6.60 -20.66
N PRO A 51 -15.50 -6.61 -21.09
CA PRO A 51 -14.61 -5.47 -20.94
C PRO A 51 -15.28 -4.19 -21.43
N ILE A 52 -15.53 -3.25 -20.51
CA ILE A 52 -16.18 -1.99 -20.87
C ILE A 52 -15.16 -1.18 -21.66
N GLU A 53 -15.40 -1.06 -22.96
CA GLU A 53 -14.64 -0.19 -23.85
C GLU A 53 -14.71 1.25 -23.32
N LEU A 54 -13.55 1.84 -23.06
CA LEU A 54 -13.44 3.21 -22.56
C LEU A 54 -13.58 4.19 -23.71
N SER A 55 -14.34 5.27 -23.50
CA SER A 55 -14.38 6.36 -24.47
C SER A 55 -12.99 7.01 -24.63
N PRO A 56 -12.65 7.65 -25.77
CA PRO A 56 -11.28 8.10 -26.03
C PRO A 56 -10.69 9.04 -24.97
N ASP A 57 -11.54 9.89 -24.38
CA ASP A 57 -11.22 10.78 -23.26
C ASP A 57 -11.01 10.05 -21.93
N GLN A 58 -11.76 8.98 -21.65
CA GLN A 58 -11.52 8.10 -20.49
C GLN A 58 -10.19 7.35 -20.63
N GLN A 59 -9.89 6.85 -21.83
CA GLN A 59 -8.61 6.20 -22.13
C GLN A 59 -7.45 7.20 -22.04
N GLU A 60 -7.61 8.43 -22.53
CA GLU A 60 -6.64 9.51 -22.37
C GLU A 60 -6.41 9.85 -20.88
N LEU A 61 -7.48 9.99 -20.08
CA LEU A 61 -7.40 10.26 -18.64
C LEU A 61 -6.59 9.18 -17.89
N VAL A 62 -6.75 7.91 -18.28
CA VAL A 62 -5.97 6.77 -17.77
C VAL A 62 -4.51 6.84 -18.26
N ASN A 63 -4.27 7.16 -19.52
CA ASN A 63 -2.92 7.27 -20.10
C ASN A 63 -2.11 8.42 -19.47
N ILE A 64 -2.76 9.53 -19.12
CA ILE A 64 -2.17 10.66 -18.37
C ILE A 64 -1.78 10.21 -16.96
N LYS A 65 -2.71 9.64 -16.19
CA LYS A 65 -2.46 9.08 -14.85
C LYS A 65 -1.26 8.13 -14.83
N ASN A 66 -1.23 7.23 -15.81
CA ASN A 66 -0.21 6.20 -15.91
C ASN A 66 1.12 6.79 -16.37
N SER A 67 1.12 7.81 -17.25
CA SER A 67 2.34 8.54 -17.61
C SER A 67 2.97 9.27 -16.42
N LEU A 68 2.16 9.99 -15.64
CA LEU A 68 2.59 10.72 -14.43
C LEU A 68 3.08 9.79 -13.29
N GLY A 69 2.93 8.47 -13.41
CA GLY A 69 3.28 7.52 -12.36
C GLY A 69 2.49 7.74 -11.07
N LEU A 70 1.21 8.12 -11.16
CA LEU A 70 0.36 8.44 -10.00
C LEU A 70 -0.55 7.29 -9.58
N ARG A 71 -0.76 7.16 -8.27
CA ARG A 71 -1.83 6.32 -7.72
C ARG A 71 -3.18 6.98 -8.00
N HIS A 72 -4.22 6.16 -7.99
CA HIS A 72 -5.60 6.60 -8.20
C HIS A 72 -6.06 7.67 -7.19
N GLN A 73 -5.60 7.55 -5.94
CA GLN A 73 -5.85 8.52 -4.86
C GLN A 73 -5.18 9.87 -5.15
N ASP A 74 -3.88 9.87 -5.42
CA ASP A 74 -3.08 11.08 -5.63
C ASP A 74 -3.57 11.86 -6.87
N TYR A 75 -3.93 11.14 -7.94
CA TYR A 75 -4.46 11.73 -9.16
C TYR A 75 -5.87 12.33 -8.98
N ALA A 76 -6.73 11.70 -8.18
CA ALA A 76 -8.06 12.27 -7.86
C ALA A 76 -7.92 13.62 -7.13
N ILE A 77 -6.99 13.70 -6.17
CA ILE A 77 -6.68 14.93 -5.42
C ILE A 77 -6.15 16.01 -6.36
N LEU A 78 -5.19 15.70 -7.22
CA LEU A 78 -4.59 16.66 -8.17
C LEU A 78 -5.58 17.15 -9.25
N LEU A 79 -6.59 16.34 -9.60
CA LEU A 79 -7.70 16.73 -10.48
C LEU A 79 -8.82 17.49 -9.75
N GLY A 80 -8.75 17.66 -8.42
CA GLY A 80 -9.80 18.31 -7.63
C GLY A 80 -11.11 17.53 -7.52
N ILE A 81 -11.10 16.20 -7.76
CA ILE A 81 -12.31 15.37 -7.77
C ILE A 81 -12.28 14.23 -6.75
N GLY A 82 -13.45 13.85 -6.24
CA GLY A 82 -13.56 12.70 -5.34
C GLY A 82 -13.15 11.38 -6.00
N LEU A 83 -12.43 10.52 -5.28
CA LEU A 83 -11.97 9.21 -5.74
C LEU A 83 -13.07 8.32 -6.38
N PRO A 84 -14.33 8.30 -5.89
CA PRO A 84 -15.41 7.55 -6.55
C PRO A 84 -15.75 8.10 -7.95
N ARG A 85 -15.65 9.44 -8.14
CA ARG A 85 -15.91 10.11 -9.43
C ARG A 85 -14.83 9.76 -10.45
N LEU A 86 -13.55 9.86 -10.07
CA LEU A 86 -12.43 9.40 -10.92
C LEU A 86 -12.58 7.92 -11.28
N SER A 87 -12.94 7.07 -10.31
CA SER A 87 -13.16 5.64 -10.54
C SER A 87 -14.30 5.35 -11.51
N SER A 88 -15.35 6.18 -11.56
CA SER A 88 -16.41 6.00 -12.57
C SER A 88 -15.90 6.31 -13.98
N TYR A 89 -15.03 7.31 -14.15
CA TYR A 89 -14.39 7.61 -15.44
C TYR A 89 -13.45 6.49 -15.89
N THR A 90 -12.52 6.04 -15.04
CA THR A 90 -11.50 5.03 -15.43
C THR A 90 -12.04 3.59 -15.56
N TYR A 91 -13.33 3.36 -15.30
CA TYR A 91 -13.98 2.06 -15.40
C TYR A 91 -15.26 2.12 -16.26
N GLY A 92 -15.40 3.11 -17.15
CA GLY A 92 -16.48 3.16 -18.15
C GLY A 92 -17.89 3.22 -17.58
N ARG A 93 -18.10 3.82 -16.40
CA ARG A 93 -19.41 3.91 -15.73
C ARG A 93 -20.21 5.15 -16.10
N THR A 94 -19.69 5.90 -17.06
CA THR A 94 -20.12 7.23 -17.52
C THR A 94 -19.91 7.28 -19.03
N ALA A 95 -20.65 8.13 -19.75
CA ALA A 95 -20.51 8.23 -21.21
C ALA A 95 -19.20 8.92 -21.64
N SER A 96 -18.65 9.81 -20.82
CA SER A 96 -17.48 10.65 -21.13
C SER A 96 -16.86 11.23 -19.84
N VAL A 97 -15.75 11.95 -19.99
CA VAL A 97 -15.08 12.76 -18.97
C VAL A 97 -15.41 14.25 -19.22
N PRO A 98 -15.82 15.02 -18.21
CA PRO A 98 -16.01 16.47 -18.34
C PRO A 98 -14.75 17.21 -18.82
N ALA A 99 -14.95 18.22 -19.68
CA ALA A 99 -13.87 18.92 -20.37
C ALA A 99 -12.96 19.75 -19.42
N ASP A 100 -13.49 20.20 -18.28
CA ASP A 100 -12.73 20.80 -17.18
C ASP A 100 -11.74 19.80 -16.57
N VAL A 101 -12.19 18.58 -16.25
CA VAL A 101 -11.34 17.50 -15.73
C VAL A 101 -10.26 17.11 -16.74
N MET A 102 -10.60 17.02 -18.03
CA MET A 102 -9.62 16.74 -19.09
C MET A 102 -8.63 17.89 -19.29
N LYS A 103 -9.05 19.16 -19.16
CA LYS A 103 -8.15 20.32 -19.19
C LYS A 103 -7.13 20.24 -18.05
N THR A 104 -7.58 20.01 -16.82
CA THR A 104 -6.70 19.87 -15.64
C THR A 104 -5.75 18.68 -15.79
N ALA A 105 -6.22 17.55 -16.31
CA ALA A 105 -5.37 16.38 -16.58
C ALA A 105 -4.24 16.68 -17.59
N ARG A 106 -4.57 17.33 -18.72
CA ARG A 106 -3.61 17.73 -19.75
C ARG A 106 -2.62 18.77 -19.23
N GLN A 107 -3.10 19.76 -18.47
CA GLN A 107 -2.26 20.77 -17.83
C GLN A 107 -1.26 20.13 -16.85
N LEU A 108 -1.72 19.24 -15.97
CA LEU A 108 -0.87 18.51 -15.02
C LEU A 108 0.22 17.69 -15.74
N LEU A 109 -0.10 17.09 -16.90
CA LEU A 109 0.90 16.39 -17.72
C LEU A 109 1.94 17.35 -18.33
N ALA A 110 1.51 18.50 -18.84
CA ALA A 110 2.41 19.50 -19.42
C ALA A 110 3.36 20.10 -18.37
N GLU A 111 2.84 20.48 -17.20
CA GLU A 111 3.62 20.99 -16.07
C GLU A 111 4.65 19.97 -15.53
N ASN A 112 4.37 18.68 -15.69
CA ASN A 112 5.23 17.59 -15.21
C ASN A 112 5.90 16.80 -16.36
N ALA A 113 6.02 17.39 -17.56
CA ALA A 113 6.50 16.67 -18.75
C ALA A 113 7.92 16.11 -18.58
N GLU A 114 8.87 16.92 -18.09
CA GLU A 114 10.26 16.49 -17.88
C GLU A 114 10.39 15.49 -16.72
N ALA A 115 9.67 15.71 -15.61
CA ALA A 115 9.64 14.75 -14.50
C ALA A 115 9.04 13.40 -14.94
N THR A 116 8.03 13.42 -15.81
CA THR A 116 7.42 12.24 -16.45
C THR A 116 8.41 11.53 -17.38
N ARG A 117 9.17 12.30 -18.18
CA ARG A 117 10.21 11.78 -19.09
C ARG A 117 11.30 11.05 -18.30
N LEU A 118 11.90 11.72 -17.31
CA LEU A 118 12.94 11.15 -16.45
C LEU A 118 12.46 9.92 -15.67
N LEU A 119 11.20 9.91 -15.19
CA LEU A 119 10.61 8.76 -14.51
C LEU A 119 10.45 7.55 -15.45
N LYS A 120 10.03 7.77 -16.71
CA LYS A 120 9.93 6.71 -17.73
C LYS A 120 11.30 6.19 -18.16
N GLU A 121 12.27 7.08 -18.39
CA GLU A 121 13.66 6.73 -18.66
C GLU A 121 14.26 5.88 -17.53
N LYS A 122 14.06 6.30 -16.26
CA LYS A 122 14.47 5.51 -15.09
C LYS A 122 13.79 4.14 -15.05
N PHE A 123 12.49 4.06 -15.30
CA PHE A 123 11.72 2.81 -15.26
C PHE A 123 12.15 1.79 -16.32
N ASN A 124 12.62 2.24 -17.48
CA ASN A 124 13.05 1.35 -18.57
C ASN A 124 14.32 0.55 -18.22
N ARG A 125 15.19 1.08 -17.36
CA ARG A 125 16.44 0.42 -16.93
C ARG A 125 16.18 -0.85 -16.09
N PRO A 126 17.13 -1.80 -16.04
CA PRO A 126 17.11 -2.91 -15.08
C PRO A 126 16.85 -2.43 -13.63
N MET A 127 16.04 -3.19 -12.88
CA MET A 127 15.77 -2.87 -11.49
C MET A 127 17.03 -2.99 -10.61
N SER A 128 17.96 -3.88 -10.98
CA SER A 128 19.28 -4.01 -10.34
C SER A 128 20.11 -2.71 -10.39
N GLU A 129 20.09 -1.99 -11.52
CA GLU A 129 20.78 -0.69 -11.64
C GLU A 129 20.13 0.38 -10.76
N ILE A 130 18.79 0.37 -10.69
CA ILE A 130 18.03 1.30 -9.85
C ILE A 130 18.31 1.05 -8.36
N LEU A 131 18.46 -0.21 -7.95
CA LEU A 131 18.90 -0.53 -6.58
C LEU A 131 20.31 0.01 -6.32
N GLN A 132 21.27 -0.19 -7.24
CA GLN A 132 22.63 0.31 -7.07
C GLN A 132 22.66 1.85 -6.96
N GLU A 133 21.82 2.58 -7.70
CA GLU A 133 21.65 4.03 -7.50
C GLU A 133 21.15 4.39 -6.10
N TRP A 134 20.19 3.63 -5.56
CA TRP A 134 19.63 3.86 -4.23
C TRP A 134 20.62 3.52 -3.12
N GLU A 135 21.36 2.42 -3.26
CA GLU A 135 22.48 2.03 -2.39
C GLU A 135 23.55 3.13 -2.34
N ASN A 136 24.04 3.56 -3.52
CA ASN A 136 25.03 4.62 -3.63
C ASN A 136 24.54 5.97 -3.06
N LYS A 137 23.24 6.27 -3.19
CA LYS A 137 22.61 7.47 -2.61
C LYS A 137 22.52 7.39 -1.08
N LEU A 138 22.18 6.23 -0.53
CA LEU A 138 21.90 6.01 0.90
C LEU A 138 23.13 5.66 1.73
N GLY A 139 24.23 5.22 1.10
CA GLY A 139 25.44 4.78 1.79
C GLY A 139 25.35 3.37 2.38
N THR A 140 24.46 2.52 1.84
CA THR A 140 24.29 1.11 2.26
C THR A 140 24.60 0.15 1.11
N THR A 141 25.07 -1.05 1.44
CA THR A 141 25.29 -2.19 0.53
C THR A 141 24.51 -3.45 0.97
N SER A 142 23.57 -3.31 1.91
CA SER A 142 22.86 -4.41 2.55
C SER A 142 21.41 -4.49 2.05
N ASP A 143 21.03 -5.63 1.47
CA ASP A 143 19.64 -5.94 1.08
C ASP A 143 18.65 -5.71 2.23
N ALA A 144 19.08 -5.93 3.49
CA ALA A 144 18.24 -5.79 4.68
C ALA A 144 18.09 -4.32 5.14
N GLU A 145 19.17 -3.54 5.09
CA GLU A 145 19.11 -2.10 5.39
C GLU A 145 18.32 -1.35 4.33
N LEU A 146 18.60 -1.60 3.05
CA LEU A 146 17.87 -1.00 1.94
C LEU A 146 16.37 -1.33 2.00
N ALA A 147 16.02 -2.58 2.32
CA ALA A 147 14.63 -2.99 2.55
C ALA A 147 13.97 -2.17 3.68
N GLY A 148 14.65 -2.04 4.82
CA GLY A 148 14.16 -1.25 5.97
C GLY A 148 14.00 0.24 5.65
N LEU A 149 14.95 0.84 4.93
CA LEU A 149 14.94 2.27 4.57
C LEU A 149 13.83 2.64 3.58
N ILE A 150 13.47 1.74 2.64
CA ILE A 150 12.40 2.00 1.64
C ILE A 150 11.05 1.35 1.97
N GLY A 151 10.95 0.62 3.09
CA GLY A 151 9.70 0.03 3.59
C GLY A 151 9.22 -1.21 2.83
N VAL A 152 10.13 -2.11 2.46
CA VAL A 152 9.81 -3.42 1.84
C VAL A 152 10.48 -4.56 2.62
N VAL A 153 10.23 -5.82 2.22
CA VAL A 153 10.92 -7.00 2.79
C VAL A 153 12.18 -7.34 1.99
N THR A 154 13.20 -7.89 2.66
CA THR A 154 14.50 -8.28 2.06
C THR A 154 14.35 -9.17 0.81
N MET A 155 13.38 -10.10 0.84
CA MET A 155 13.04 -10.96 -0.31
C MET A 155 12.63 -10.16 -1.56
N THR A 156 11.95 -9.01 -1.38
CA THR A 156 11.58 -8.12 -2.49
C THR A 156 12.82 -7.48 -3.11
N ILE A 157 13.76 -6.98 -2.30
CA ILE A 157 15.05 -6.46 -2.79
C ILE A 157 15.81 -7.55 -3.56
N ASN A 158 15.86 -8.78 -3.04
CA ASN A 158 16.57 -9.87 -3.69
C ASN A 158 16.02 -10.20 -5.09
N ARG A 159 14.68 -10.25 -5.25
CA ARG A 159 14.03 -10.46 -6.55
C ARG A 159 14.24 -9.28 -7.51
N TRP A 160 14.27 -8.06 -6.98
CA TRP A 160 14.56 -6.85 -7.75
C TRP A 160 16.03 -6.79 -8.22
N ARG A 161 16.99 -7.20 -7.37
CA ARG A 161 18.42 -7.28 -7.70
C ARG A 161 18.73 -8.32 -8.77
N LYS A 162 17.94 -9.39 -8.84
CA LYS A 162 17.98 -10.40 -9.91
C LYS A 162 17.16 -10.04 -11.16
N ASN A 163 16.45 -8.91 -11.15
CA ASN A 163 15.49 -8.50 -12.19
C ASN A 163 14.31 -9.48 -12.42
N GLU A 164 14.04 -10.41 -11.49
CA GLU A 164 12.89 -11.34 -11.55
C GLU A 164 11.55 -10.60 -11.51
N THR A 165 11.51 -9.45 -10.83
CA THR A 165 10.33 -8.57 -10.73
C THR A 165 10.77 -7.11 -10.69
N LYS A 166 9.83 -6.20 -11.02
CA LYS A 166 9.99 -4.74 -10.95
C LYS A 166 8.70 -4.14 -10.38
N PRO A 167 8.74 -3.11 -9.50
CA PRO A 167 7.54 -2.39 -9.10
C PRO A 167 6.93 -1.63 -10.29
N ASP A 168 5.61 -1.40 -10.30
CA ASP A 168 4.98 -0.55 -11.32
C ASP A 168 5.51 0.89 -11.29
N LEU A 169 5.29 1.68 -12.34
CA LEU A 169 5.82 3.04 -12.46
C LEU A 169 5.45 3.95 -11.28
N SER A 170 4.27 3.77 -10.68
CA SER A 170 3.83 4.55 -9.53
C SER A 170 4.44 4.05 -8.22
N ALA A 171 4.56 2.74 -8.05
CA ALA A 171 5.32 2.18 -6.94
C ALA A 171 6.81 2.60 -7.00
N LEU A 172 7.44 2.57 -8.17
CA LEU A 172 8.81 3.04 -8.38
C LEU A 172 8.99 4.53 -8.03
N ASN A 173 8.08 5.38 -8.50
CA ASN A 173 8.02 6.81 -8.17
C ASN A 173 7.96 7.06 -6.65
N ARG A 174 7.16 6.27 -5.92
CA ARG A 174 7.09 6.35 -4.45
C ARG A 174 8.40 5.93 -3.78
N TYR A 175 9.04 4.85 -4.22
CA TYR A 175 10.30 4.41 -3.61
C TYR A 175 11.43 5.41 -3.87
N ASP A 176 11.56 5.99 -5.06
CA ASP A 176 12.59 7.03 -5.31
C ASP A 176 12.33 8.29 -4.47
N ARG A 177 11.07 8.70 -4.26
CA ARG A 177 10.70 9.77 -3.32
C ARG A 177 11.10 9.45 -1.88
N ILE A 178 10.89 8.22 -1.41
CA ILE A 178 11.33 7.78 -0.06
C ILE A 178 12.85 7.84 0.04
N VAL A 179 13.57 7.30 -0.93
CA VAL A 179 15.05 7.34 -0.99
C VAL A 179 15.54 8.80 -0.93
N ASN A 180 15.02 9.69 -1.77
CA ASN A 180 15.44 11.10 -1.78
C ASN A 180 15.12 11.82 -0.45
N LEU A 181 14.01 11.49 0.22
CA LEU A 181 13.67 12.02 1.54
C LEU A 181 14.65 11.51 2.62
N VAL A 182 14.97 10.22 2.63
CA VAL A 182 15.94 9.63 3.58
C VAL A 182 17.33 10.23 3.36
N VAL A 183 17.79 10.37 2.11
CA VAL A 183 19.06 11.03 1.76
C VAL A 183 19.13 12.46 2.29
N ASN A 184 18.03 13.22 2.16
CA ASN A 184 17.98 14.59 2.66
C ASN A 184 18.03 14.63 4.20
N ASN A 185 17.35 13.71 4.89
CA ASN A 185 17.41 13.60 6.34
C ASN A 185 18.82 13.23 6.84
N ILE A 186 19.50 12.29 6.19
CA ILE A 186 20.90 11.92 6.50
C ILE A 186 21.82 13.14 6.36
N LYS A 187 21.71 13.89 5.26
CA LYS A 187 22.51 15.13 5.05
C LYS A 187 22.25 16.18 6.14
N GLN A 188 21.00 16.34 6.60
CA GLN A 188 20.64 17.28 7.67
C GLN A 188 21.11 16.85 9.07
N LEU A 189 21.47 15.56 9.26
CA LEU A 189 22.07 15.05 10.49
C LEU A 189 23.60 15.15 10.49
N VAL A 190 24.24 15.05 9.33
CA VAL A 190 25.72 15.17 9.18
C VAL A 190 26.20 16.64 9.19
N LEU A 191 25.28 17.60 9.03
CA LEU A 191 25.55 19.05 9.06
C LEU A 191 25.18 19.71 10.41
N ARG A 192 25.19 18.94 11.51
CA ARG A 192 24.86 19.38 12.88
C ARG A 192 25.88 18.87 13.88
#